data_AF-A0A3D4TZF3-F1
#
_entry.id   AF-A0A3D4TZF3-F1
#
_cell.length_a   1.000
_cell.length_b   1.000
_cell.length_c   1.000
_cell.angle_alpha   90.00
_cell.angle_beta   90.00
_cell.angle_gamma   90.00
#
_symmetry.space_group_name_H-M   'P 1'
#
loop_
_entity.id
_entity.type
_entity.pdbx_description
1 polymer ?
#
loop_
_entity_poly.entity_id
_entity_poly.type
_entity_poly.pdbx_seq_one_letter_code
_entity_poly.pdbx_strand_id
1 'polypeptide(L)'
;MKKINFVIFASIAIIGFSCSGSSSSSDTSNKNNAVCVWDNISLKESPDEAGKWLCSVSIGETTTYLKETKEDNSGKKAVEYILVKLKDGKEGWVQSDFVIVDSKAAAILEDSEIYSRPDLLNKTGKFFSKMDIVAVKSTKDGFIEVVGKRKDGKWLESGWLKEKSVTYSDIDVAVAKFARKALEISDVQKRNEALKELVNNSDFSSSSFISSLLPQEQEVAVELSSDTTKTE
;
A
#
# COMPACT_ATOMS: atom_id res chain seq x y z
N MET A 1 87.80 -20.50 -5.71
CA MET A 1 88.04 -19.55 -4.59
C MET A 1 86.87 -18.57 -4.62
N LYS A 2 86.08 -18.25 -3.60
CA LYS A 2 85.95 -18.57 -2.17
C LYS A 2 84.43 -18.69 -1.90
N LYS A 3 84.08 -19.58 -0.97
CA LYS A 3 82.73 -19.73 -0.38
C LYS A 3 82.46 -18.59 0.62
N ILE A 4 81.19 -18.27 0.89
CA ILE A 4 80.51 -18.48 2.19
C ILE A 4 79.13 -17.81 2.23
N ASN A 5 78.17 -18.58 2.75
CA ASN A 5 76.77 -18.29 3.00
C ASN A 5 76.55 -17.32 4.18
N PHE A 6 75.43 -16.59 4.20
CA PHE A 6 74.56 -16.59 5.39
C PHE A 6 73.11 -16.21 5.04
N VAL A 7 72.21 -17.08 5.49
CA VAL A 7 70.74 -16.97 5.49
C VAL A 7 70.33 -16.18 6.74
N ILE A 8 69.32 -15.30 6.66
CA ILE A 8 68.34 -15.10 7.76
C ILE A 8 66.97 -14.77 7.14
N PHE A 9 66.01 -15.62 7.53
CA PHE A 9 64.57 -15.51 7.35
C PHE A 9 63.98 -14.44 8.28
N ALA A 10 63.01 -13.66 7.80
CA ALA A 10 62.02 -13.02 8.67
C ALA A 10 60.66 -13.00 7.95
N SER A 11 59.81 -13.91 8.39
CA SER A 11 58.45 -14.15 7.96
C SER A 11 57.51 -13.06 8.48
N ILE A 12 56.74 -12.40 7.61
CA ILE A 12 55.57 -11.61 8.01
C ILE A 12 54.34 -12.29 7.41
N ALA A 13 53.59 -12.95 8.29
CA ALA A 13 52.27 -13.49 8.00
C ALA A 13 51.26 -12.33 7.96
N ILE A 14 50.62 -12.12 6.81
CA ILE A 14 49.42 -11.26 6.72
C ILE A 14 48.22 -12.19 6.80
N ILE A 15 47.51 -12.11 7.93
CA ILE A 15 46.25 -12.78 8.18
C ILE A 15 45.19 -12.14 7.29
N GLY A 16 44.75 -12.86 6.26
CA GLY A 16 43.56 -12.51 5.50
C GLY A 16 42.31 -12.81 6.34
N PHE A 17 41.71 -11.76 6.90
CA PHE A 17 40.33 -11.80 7.36
C PHE A 17 39.42 -11.96 6.13
N SER A 18 39.06 -13.20 5.81
CA SER A 18 37.93 -13.48 4.93
C SER A 18 36.66 -13.37 5.76
N CYS A 19 36.10 -12.16 5.85
CA CYS A 19 34.76 -11.96 6.38
C CYS A 19 33.77 -12.80 5.57
N SER A 20 33.02 -13.62 6.31
CA SER A 20 31.78 -14.24 5.88
C SER A 20 30.86 -13.18 5.25
N GLY A 21 30.67 -13.26 3.94
CA GLY A 21 29.64 -12.49 3.25
C GLY A 21 28.27 -12.96 3.73
N SER A 22 27.71 -12.25 4.70
CA SER A 22 26.28 -12.27 4.93
C SER A 22 25.61 -11.77 3.66
N SER A 23 24.85 -12.65 3.02
CA SER A 23 23.97 -12.35 1.90
C SER A 23 23.18 -11.07 2.19
N SER A 24 23.41 -10.09 1.33
CA SER A 24 22.76 -8.78 1.31
C SER A 24 21.25 -8.91 1.44
N SER A 25 20.68 -8.24 2.44
CA SER A 25 19.29 -7.81 2.44
C SER A 25 18.99 -7.13 1.10
N SER A 26 18.00 -7.67 0.38
CA SER A 26 17.50 -7.08 -0.85
C SER A 26 16.83 -5.74 -0.52
N ASP A 27 17.59 -4.65 -0.63
CA ASP A 27 17.03 -3.30 -0.72
C ASP A 27 16.21 -3.21 -2.01
N THR A 28 14.92 -3.53 -1.90
CA THR A 28 13.95 -3.24 -2.95
C THR A 28 13.71 -1.73 -2.88
N SER A 29 14.59 -0.94 -3.49
CA SER A 29 14.43 0.50 -3.44
C SER A 29 13.14 0.87 -4.18
N ASN A 30 12.13 1.39 -3.47
CA ASN A 30 10.89 1.93 -4.04
C ASN A 30 11.11 3.20 -4.89
N LYS A 31 12.35 3.44 -5.36
CA LYS A 31 12.74 4.62 -6.11
C LYS A 31 11.88 4.72 -7.37
N ASN A 32 11.16 5.83 -7.49
CA ASN A 32 10.24 6.14 -8.57
C ASN A 32 8.93 5.34 -8.58
N ASN A 33 8.67 4.47 -7.60
CA ASN A 33 7.32 3.91 -7.46
C ASN A 33 6.40 4.98 -6.89
N ALA A 34 5.14 4.97 -7.28
CA ALA A 34 4.12 5.77 -6.64
C ALA A 34 2.85 4.97 -6.42
N VAL A 35 2.12 5.25 -5.35
CA VAL A 35 0.93 4.49 -4.96
C VAL A 35 -0.26 5.43 -4.87
N CYS A 36 -1.32 5.10 -5.59
CA CYS A 36 -2.58 5.83 -5.47
C CYS A 36 -3.30 5.43 -4.17
N VAL A 37 -3.58 6.39 -3.30
CA VAL A 37 -4.24 6.18 -2.00
C VAL A 37 -5.69 6.65 -1.97
N TRP A 38 -6.24 6.95 -3.15
CA TRP A 38 -7.64 7.34 -3.33
C TRP A 38 -8.22 6.68 -4.58
N ASP A 39 -9.51 6.35 -4.58
CA ASP A 39 -10.09 5.60 -5.69
C ASP A 39 -10.62 6.52 -6.80
N ASN A 40 -10.54 6.03 -8.04
CA ASN A 40 -11.04 6.68 -9.25
C ASN A 40 -10.45 8.08 -9.53
N ILE A 41 -9.16 8.28 -9.23
CA ILE A 41 -8.49 9.55 -9.52
C ILE A 41 -8.25 9.67 -11.03
N SER A 42 -8.50 10.85 -11.59
CA SER A 42 -8.30 11.12 -13.02
C SER A 42 -6.83 11.14 -13.40
N LEU A 43 -6.47 10.33 -14.40
CA LEU A 43 -5.26 10.49 -15.20
C LEU A 43 -5.59 11.40 -16.39
N LYS A 44 -4.80 12.45 -16.62
CA LYS A 44 -5.04 13.46 -17.65
C LYS A 44 -3.88 13.61 -18.65
N GLU A 45 -4.18 14.06 -19.86
CA GLU A 45 -3.16 14.40 -20.87
C GLU A 45 -2.33 15.62 -20.48
N SER A 46 -2.89 16.56 -19.72
CA SER A 46 -2.21 17.77 -19.25
C SER A 46 -2.46 18.04 -17.75
N PRO A 47 -1.53 18.70 -17.05
CA PRO A 47 -1.61 18.97 -15.62
C PRO A 47 -2.39 20.25 -15.33
N ASP A 48 -3.66 20.26 -15.72
CA ASP A 48 -4.56 21.39 -15.48
C ASP A 48 -6.02 20.93 -15.34
N GLU A 49 -6.90 21.84 -14.90
CA GLU A 49 -8.32 21.53 -14.72
C GLU A 49 -9.00 21.08 -16.03
N ALA A 50 -8.65 21.71 -17.16
CA ALA A 50 -9.21 21.44 -18.49
C ALA A 50 -8.59 20.21 -19.20
N GLY A 51 -7.53 19.63 -18.62
CA GLY A 51 -6.82 18.50 -19.20
C GLY A 51 -7.74 17.32 -19.49
N LYS A 52 -7.62 16.80 -20.72
CA LYS A 52 -8.45 15.69 -21.19
C LYS A 52 -8.23 14.45 -20.34
N TRP A 53 -9.32 13.86 -19.86
CA TRP A 53 -9.31 12.61 -19.12
C TRP A 53 -8.88 11.44 -20.02
N LEU A 54 -7.95 10.62 -19.52
CA LEU A 54 -7.45 9.41 -20.19
C LEU A 54 -8.10 8.16 -19.61
N CYS A 55 -7.99 8.00 -18.29
CA CYS A 55 -8.54 6.90 -17.53
C CYS A 55 -8.55 7.24 -16.03
N SER A 56 -9.09 6.34 -15.22
CA SER A 56 -9.03 6.44 -13.76
C SER A 56 -7.90 5.57 -13.20
N VAL A 57 -7.19 6.10 -12.20
CA VAL A 57 -6.22 5.39 -11.37
C VAL A 57 -6.94 4.87 -10.13
N SER A 58 -6.76 3.59 -9.83
CA SER A 58 -7.43 2.93 -8.72
C SER A 58 -6.69 3.09 -7.40
N ILE A 59 -7.40 3.07 -6.28
CA ILE A 59 -6.75 2.94 -4.96
C ILE A 59 -5.92 1.65 -4.89
N GLY A 60 -4.73 1.73 -4.31
CA GLY A 60 -3.76 0.63 -4.21
C GLY A 60 -2.97 0.36 -5.49
N GLU A 61 -3.30 1.04 -6.60
CA GLU A 61 -2.56 0.89 -7.85
C GLU A 61 -1.16 1.48 -7.69
N THR A 62 -0.15 0.66 -8.02
CA THR A 62 1.25 1.11 -8.10
C THR A 62 1.56 1.57 -9.52
N THR A 63 2.07 2.79 -9.64
CA THR A 63 2.47 3.46 -10.87
C THR A 63 3.96 3.81 -10.82
N THR A 64 4.54 4.22 -11.95
CA THR A 64 5.90 4.76 -11.99
C THR A 64 5.84 6.28 -12.05
N TYR A 65 6.44 6.98 -11.09
CA TYR A 65 6.63 8.42 -11.12
C TYR A 65 7.75 8.79 -12.10
N LEU A 66 7.45 9.67 -13.05
CA LEU A 66 8.36 10.08 -14.12
C LEU A 66 9.21 11.31 -13.77
N LYS A 67 9.26 11.70 -12.49
CA LYS A 67 10.07 12.82 -11.96
C LYS A 67 9.73 14.19 -12.52
N GLU A 68 8.51 14.34 -13.04
CA GLU A 68 7.98 15.62 -13.46
C GLU A 68 6.81 16.02 -12.57
N THR A 69 6.83 17.28 -12.14
CA THR A 69 5.81 17.89 -11.30
C THR A 69 5.46 19.25 -11.90
N LYS A 70 4.18 19.60 -11.94
CA LYS A 70 3.69 20.92 -12.37
C LYS A 70 2.59 21.41 -11.45
N GLU A 71 2.59 22.72 -11.23
CA GLU A 71 1.54 23.40 -10.48
C GLU A 71 0.59 24.11 -11.44
N ASP A 72 -0.71 23.85 -11.28
CA ASP A 72 -1.79 24.58 -11.94
C ASP A 72 -2.40 25.59 -10.99
N ASN A 73 -2.35 26.86 -11.37
CA ASN A 73 -2.92 27.98 -10.62
C ASN A 73 -4.15 28.60 -11.32
N SER A 74 -4.67 27.97 -12.39
CA SER A 74 -5.79 28.49 -13.16
C SER A 74 -7.15 28.33 -12.47
N GLY A 75 -7.27 27.37 -11.54
CA GLY A 75 -8.48 27.08 -10.79
C GLY A 75 -8.65 27.92 -9.51
N LYS A 76 -9.60 27.49 -8.65
CA LYS A 76 -9.89 28.16 -7.36
C LYS A 76 -8.78 28.03 -6.31
N LYS A 77 -7.94 27.01 -6.44
CA LYS A 77 -6.78 26.73 -5.60
C LYS A 77 -5.65 26.18 -6.46
N ALA A 78 -4.41 26.42 -6.04
CA ALA A 78 -3.26 25.76 -6.64
C ALA A 78 -3.42 24.24 -6.50
N VAL A 79 -3.16 23.51 -7.59
CA VAL A 79 -3.15 22.05 -7.61
C VAL A 79 -1.84 21.59 -8.21
N GLU A 80 -1.10 20.77 -7.47
CA GLU A 80 0.09 20.13 -7.97
C GLU A 80 -0.28 18.80 -8.65
N TYR A 81 0.32 18.58 -9.81
CA TYR A 81 0.21 17.35 -10.58
C TYR A 81 1.59 16.72 -10.73
N ILE A 82 1.63 15.39 -10.73
CA ILE A 82 2.80 14.60 -11.06
C ILE A 82 2.55 13.78 -12.32
N LEU A 83 3.58 13.61 -13.13
CA LEU A 83 3.53 12.73 -14.30
C LEU A 83 3.82 11.29 -13.88
N VAL A 84 2.92 10.38 -14.22
CA VAL A 84 3.03 8.95 -13.89
C VAL A 84 2.81 8.06 -15.11
N LYS A 85 3.35 6.84 -15.05
CA LYS A 85 3.11 5.75 -15.99
C LYS A 85 2.39 4.59 -15.30
N LEU A 86 1.28 4.15 -15.88
CA LEU A 86 0.51 3.01 -15.42
C LEU A 86 1.12 1.69 -15.90
N LYS A 87 0.69 0.55 -15.31
CA LYS A 87 1.18 -0.79 -15.68
C LYS A 87 0.86 -1.18 -17.13
N ASP A 88 -0.20 -0.63 -17.70
CA ASP A 88 -0.58 -0.84 -19.11
C ASP A 88 0.22 0.05 -20.09
N GLY A 89 1.13 0.88 -19.58
CA GLY A 89 2.00 1.75 -20.35
C GLY A 89 1.44 3.15 -20.62
N LYS A 90 0.18 3.45 -20.24
CA LYS A 90 -0.36 4.81 -20.37
C LYS A 90 0.39 5.78 -19.47
N GLU A 91 0.65 6.97 -19.99
CA GLU A 91 1.31 8.06 -19.27
C GLU A 91 0.37 9.25 -19.16
N GLY A 92 0.42 9.96 -18.03
CA GLY A 92 -0.41 11.14 -17.83
C GLY A 92 -0.23 11.76 -16.46
N TRP A 93 -0.93 12.87 -16.25
CA TRP A 93 -0.84 13.71 -15.06
C TRP A 93 -1.93 13.34 -14.05
N VAL A 94 -1.55 13.26 -12.79
CA VAL A 94 -2.43 12.96 -11.67
C VAL A 94 -2.18 13.93 -10.53
N GLN A 95 -3.20 14.30 -9.76
CA GLN A 95 -3.03 15.20 -8.61
C GLN A 95 -2.13 14.55 -7.55
N SER A 96 -1.10 15.26 -7.10
CA SER A 96 -0.09 14.72 -6.18
C SER A 96 -0.66 14.37 -4.80
N ASP A 97 -1.71 15.09 -4.37
CA ASP A 97 -2.41 14.84 -3.10
C ASP A 97 -2.88 13.37 -2.94
N PHE A 98 -3.12 12.65 -4.04
CA PHE A 98 -3.69 11.29 -4.00
C PHE A 98 -2.71 10.19 -4.40
N VAL A 99 -1.48 10.54 -4.80
CA VAL A 99 -0.49 9.59 -5.30
C VAL A 99 0.85 9.81 -4.60
N ILE A 100 1.22 8.85 -3.76
CA ILE A 100 2.37 8.96 -2.86
C ILE A 100 3.61 8.40 -3.56
N VAL A 101 4.54 9.27 -3.91
CA VAL A 101 5.82 8.89 -4.54
C VAL A 101 6.77 8.19 -3.56
N ASP A 102 7.71 7.44 -4.12
CA ASP A 102 8.72 6.63 -3.43
C ASP A 102 8.11 5.69 -2.38
N SER A 103 6.98 5.06 -2.72
CA SER A 103 6.21 4.23 -1.80
C SER A 103 5.82 2.88 -2.40
N LYS A 104 5.36 1.98 -1.53
CA LYS A 104 4.87 0.64 -1.88
C LYS A 104 3.46 0.42 -1.36
N ALA A 105 2.58 -0.11 -2.19
CA ALA A 105 1.21 -0.41 -1.81
C ALA A 105 1.17 -1.54 -0.78
N ALA A 106 0.32 -1.39 0.23
CA ALA A 106 0.06 -2.41 1.22
C ALA A 106 -1.40 -2.37 1.69
N ALA A 107 -1.90 -3.50 2.17
CA ALA A 107 -3.18 -3.58 2.85
C ALA A 107 -2.98 -3.89 4.34
N ILE A 108 -3.85 -3.36 5.18
CA ILE A 108 -3.82 -3.57 6.63
C ILE A 108 -4.42 -4.95 6.96
N LEU A 109 -3.65 -5.79 7.67
CA LEU A 109 -4.05 -7.17 8.02
C LEU A 109 -5.09 -7.23 9.14
N GLU A 110 -4.96 -6.33 10.12
CA GLU A 110 -5.78 -6.22 11.32
C GLU A 110 -5.83 -4.75 11.77
N ASP A 111 -6.85 -4.36 12.52
CA ASP A 111 -6.97 -2.98 13.04
C ASP A 111 -5.67 -2.56 13.75
N SER A 112 -5.05 -1.49 13.23
CA SER A 112 -3.70 -1.09 13.62
C SER A 112 -3.68 0.34 14.13
N GLU A 113 -3.22 0.49 15.37
CA GLU A 113 -2.97 1.78 16.02
C GLU A 113 -1.95 2.59 15.23
N ILE A 114 -2.27 3.88 15.04
CA ILE A 114 -1.37 4.86 14.43
C ILE A 114 -0.54 5.52 15.53
N TYR A 115 0.78 5.53 15.33
CA TYR A 115 1.73 6.20 16.20
C TYR A 115 2.24 7.48 15.52
N SER A 116 2.42 8.55 16.28
CA SER A 116 2.99 9.80 15.75
C SER A 116 4.52 9.74 15.60
N ARG A 117 5.16 8.75 16.21
CA ARG A 117 6.60 8.44 16.13
C ARG A 117 6.78 6.92 16.05
N PRO A 118 7.91 6.40 15.51
CA PRO A 118 8.17 4.97 15.44
C PRO A 118 8.59 4.41 16.81
N ASP A 119 7.71 4.53 17.81
CA ASP A 119 7.91 4.02 19.16
C ASP A 119 6.56 3.66 19.80
N LEU A 120 6.61 2.90 20.91
CA LEU A 120 5.41 2.40 21.57
C LEU A 120 4.71 3.42 22.49
N LEU A 121 5.32 4.60 22.73
CA LEU A 121 4.84 5.60 23.68
C LEU A 121 3.92 6.64 23.02
N ASN A 122 4.07 6.85 21.72
CA ASN A 122 3.43 7.95 20.99
C ASN A 122 2.15 7.54 20.23
N LYS A 123 1.28 6.78 20.89
CA LYS A 123 -0.04 6.40 20.35
C LYS A 123 -0.94 7.61 20.10
N THR A 124 -1.76 7.56 19.06
CA THR A 124 -2.65 8.67 18.71
C THR A 124 -4.12 8.43 19.07
N GLY A 125 -4.49 7.18 19.41
CA GLY A 125 -5.87 6.75 19.58
C GLY A 125 -6.63 6.59 18.27
N LYS A 126 -5.94 6.66 17.13
CA LYS A 126 -6.49 6.49 15.78
C LYS A 126 -6.01 5.17 15.20
N PHE A 127 -6.80 4.61 14.30
CA PHE A 127 -6.56 3.29 13.72
C PHE A 127 -6.78 3.30 12.22
N PHE A 128 -5.93 2.59 11.49
CA PHE A 128 -6.35 2.02 10.21
C PHE A 128 -7.06 0.71 10.48
N SER A 129 -8.17 0.48 9.79
CA SER A 129 -8.94 -0.76 9.91
C SER A 129 -8.37 -1.85 9.02
N LYS A 130 -8.67 -3.11 9.34
CA LYS A 130 -8.44 -4.24 8.43
C LYS A 130 -8.96 -3.93 7.02
N MET A 131 -8.16 -4.27 6.00
CA MET A 131 -8.38 -3.96 4.58
C MET A 131 -8.31 -2.48 4.18
N ASP A 132 -7.96 -1.55 5.07
CA ASP A 132 -7.54 -0.22 4.61
C ASP A 132 -6.29 -0.39 3.73
N ILE A 133 -6.21 0.39 2.65
CA ILE A 133 -5.08 0.39 1.72
C ILE A 133 -4.22 1.62 2.00
N VAL A 134 -2.92 1.40 2.12
CA VAL A 134 -1.95 2.44 2.46
C VAL A 134 -0.74 2.40 1.51
N ALA A 135 -0.10 3.54 1.36
CA ALA A 135 1.22 3.67 0.77
C ALA A 135 2.28 3.65 1.89
N VAL A 136 3.19 2.67 1.84
CA VAL A 136 4.32 2.57 2.78
C VAL A 136 5.53 3.30 2.21
N LYS A 137 6.02 4.31 2.91
CA LYS A 137 7.12 5.18 2.47
C LYS A 137 8.49 4.72 2.99
N SER A 138 8.56 4.36 4.27
CA SER A 138 9.82 4.03 4.93
C SER A 138 9.62 3.02 6.07
N THR A 139 10.69 2.34 6.45
CA THR A 139 10.73 1.44 7.60
C THR A 139 11.79 1.94 8.58
N LYS A 140 11.47 1.95 9.87
CA LYS A 140 12.38 2.35 10.95
C LYS A 140 12.02 1.65 12.25
N ASP A 141 12.99 1.02 12.88
CA ASP A 141 12.88 0.43 14.23
C ASP A 141 11.67 -0.52 14.41
N GLY A 142 11.32 -1.29 13.36
CA GLY A 142 10.17 -2.21 13.35
C GLY A 142 8.81 -1.53 13.12
N PHE A 143 8.83 -0.24 12.75
CA PHE A 143 7.67 0.52 12.31
C PHE A 143 7.78 0.88 10.83
N ILE A 144 6.64 1.14 10.22
CA ILE A 144 6.52 1.62 8.85
C ILE A 144 5.80 2.96 8.83
N GLU A 145 6.34 3.92 8.09
CA GLU A 145 5.68 5.19 7.81
C GLU A 145 4.67 4.97 6.68
N VAL A 146 3.41 5.30 6.93
CA VAL A 146 2.33 5.10 5.98
C VAL A 146 1.57 6.39 5.70
N VAL A 147 0.95 6.44 4.52
CA VAL A 147 -0.07 7.42 4.15
C VAL A 147 -1.26 6.67 3.56
N GLY A 148 -2.48 6.99 3.97
CA GLY A 148 -3.67 6.37 3.41
C GLY A 148 -4.97 6.97 3.92
N LYS A 149 -6.10 6.53 3.36
CA LYS A 149 -7.42 6.93 3.82
C LYS A 149 -7.98 5.86 4.76
N ARG A 150 -8.31 6.25 5.99
CA ARG A 150 -9.03 5.38 6.92
C ARG A 150 -10.47 5.16 6.49
N LYS A 151 -11.07 4.04 6.89
CA LYS A 151 -12.52 3.78 6.75
C LYS A 151 -13.39 4.96 7.19
N ASP A 152 -13.15 5.49 8.39
CA ASP A 152 -13.94 6.59 8.98
C ASP A 152 -13.30 7.98 8.75
N GLY A 153 -12.21 8.04 7.98
CA GLY A 153 -11.45 9.26 7.74
C GLY A 153 -12.02 10.09 6.58
N LYS A 154 -12.15 11.41 6.80
CA LYS A 154 -12.50 12.35 5.72
C LYS A 154 -11.35 12.61 4.75
N TRP A 155 -10.12 12.60 5.26
CA TRP A 155 -8.91 12.94 4.53
C TRP A 155 -7.84 11.86 4.73
N LEU A 156 -6.78 11.93 3.93
CA LEU A 156 -5.60 11.09 4.12
C LEU A 156 -4.98 11.35 5.49
N GLU A 157 -4.56 10.29 6.16
CA GLU A 157 -3.79 10.34 7.39
C GLU A 157 -2.40 9.74 7.15
N SER A 158 -1.41 10.28 7.86
CA SER A 158 -0.05 9.76 7.91
C SER A 158 0.33 9.40 9.33
N GLY A 159 1.15 8.37 9.47
CA GLY A 159 1.75 8.00 10.75
C GLY A 159 2.56 6.74 10.65
N TRP A 160 2.93 6.21 11.81
CA TRP A 160 3.73 5.00 11.94
C TRP A 160 2.86 3.83 12.39
N LEU A 161 2.99 2.68 11.73
CA LEU A 161 2.37 1.41 12.14
C LEU A 161 3.45 0.40 12.47
N LYS A 162 3.11 -0.67 13.20
CA LYS A 162 4.04 -1.80 13.36
C LYS A 162 4.18 -2.50 12.01
N GLU A 163 5.40 -2.84 11.62
CA GLU A 163 5.68 -3.43 10.30
C GLU A 163 4.83 -4.67 9.99
N LYS A 164 4.59 -5.51 11.01
CA LYS A 164 3.77 -6.73 10.88
C LYS A 164 2.27 -6.50 10.66
N SER A 165 1.79 -5.26 10.71
CA SER A 165 0.35 -4.97 10.58
C SER A 165 -0.13 -4.92 9.12
N VAL A 166 0.77 -5.10 8.15
CA VAL A 166 0.45 -4.97 6.73
C VAL A 166 0.90 -6.19 5.92
N THR A 167 0.24 -6.36 4.79
CA THR A 167 0.63 -7.28 3.71
C THR A 167 0.95 -6.47 2.46
N TYR A 168 2.02 -6.87 1.78
CA TYR A 168 2.45 -6.29 0.50
C TYR A 168 2.01 -7.14 -0.71
N SER A 169 1.14 -8.13 -0.50
CA SER A 169 0.62 -8.98 -1.58
C SER A 169 -0.33 -8.18 -2.47
N ASP A 170 -0.04 -8.15 -3.78
CA ASP A 170 -0.92 -7.53 -4.78
C ASP A 170 -2.34 -8.12 -4.73
N ILE A 171 -2.47 -9.41 -4.40
CA ILE A 171 -3.75 -10.11 -4.27
C ILE A 171 -4.50 -9.59 -3.03
N ASP A 172 -3.81 -9.39 -1.90
CA ASP A 172 -4.44 -8.83 -0.70
C ASP A 172 -4.89 -7.38 -0.92
N VAL A 173 -4.09 -6.57 -1.61
CA VAL A 173 -4.46 -5.19 -1.97
C VAL A 173 -5.70 -5.18 -2.89
N ALA A 174 -5.75 -6.09 -3.87
CA ALA A 174 -6.91 -6.23 -4.74
C ALA A 174 -8.18 -6.64 -3.96
N VAL A 175 -8.08 -7.67 -3.11
CA VAL A 175 -9.21 -8.13 -2.29
C VAL A 175 -9.67 -7.04 -1.34
N ALA A 176 -8.76 -6.33 -0.68
CA ALA A 176 -9.09 -5.20 0.18
C ALA A 176 -9.92 -4.12 -0.55
N LYS A 177 -9.52 -3.75 -1.77
CA LYS A 177 -10.26 -2.79 -2.60
C LYS A 177 -11.67 -3.29 -2.92
N PHE A 178 -11.80 -4.51 -3.42
CA PHE A 178 -13.10 -5.04 -3.86
C PHE A 178 -14.03 -5.35 -2.68
N ALA A 179 -13.50 -5.90 -1.59
CA ALA A 179 -14.24 -6.13 -0.37
C ALA A 179 -14.79 -4.82 0.20
N ARG A 180 -13.97 -3.76 0.23
CA ARG A 180 -14.44 -2.44 0.66
C ARG A 180 -15.61 -1.95 -0.17
N LYS A 181 -15.52 -2.02 -1.50
CA LYS A 181 -16.62 -1.64 -2.40
C LYS A 181 -17.88 -2.46 -2.14
N ALA A 182 -17.74 -3.77 -1.95
CA ALA A 182 -18.87 -4.65 -1.63
C ALA A 182 -19.51 -4.27 -0.28
N LEU A 183 -18.71 -4.02 0.75
CA LEU A 183 -19.17 -3.65 2.10
C LEU A 183 -19.85 -2.28 2.17
N GLU A 184 -19.55 -1.38 1.23
CA GLU A 184 -20.21 -0.07 1.11
C GLU A 184 -21.61 -0.18 0.45
N ILE A 185 -21.98 -1.33 -0.13
CA ILE A 185 -23.32 -1.57 -0.68
C ILE A 185 -24.34 -1.65 0.47
N SER A 186 -25.32 -0.75 0.46
CA SER A 186 -26.35 -0.69 1.52
C SER A 186 -27.36 -1.83 1.46
N ASP A 187 -27.65 -2.33 0.25
CA ASP A 187 -28.54 -3.48 0.05
C ASP A 187 -27.83 -4.78 0.45
N VAL A 188 -28.40 -5.48 1.43
CA VAL A 188 -27.77 -6.65 2.05
C VAL A 188 -27.66 -7.82 1.07
N GLN A 189 -28.65 -8.04 0.20
CA GLN A 189 -28.61 -9.12 -0.78
C GLN A 189 -27.50 -8.86 -1.80
N LYS A 190 -27.45 -7.65 -2.37
CA LYS A 190 -26.41 -7.26 -3.35
C LYS A 190 -25.01 -7.26 -2.73
N ARG A 191 -24.88 -6.78 -1.49
CA ARG A 191 -23.62 -6.85 -0.74
C ARG A 191 -23.16 -8.30 -0.59
N ASN A 192 -24.05 -9.20 -0.18
CA ASN A 192 -23.72 -10.61 0.01
C ASN A 192 -23.40 -11.31 -1.31
N GLU A 193 -24.09 -10.97 -2.40
CA GLU A 193 -23.76 -11.46 -3.74
C GLU A 193 -22.36 -11.01 -4.17
N ALA A 194 -22.03 -9.72 -4.02
CA ALA A 194 -20.71 -9.19 -4.34
C ALA A 194 -19.59 -9.83 -3.50
N LEU A 195 -19.84 -10.05 -2.20
CA LEU A 195 -18.88 -10.75 -1.33
C LEU A 195 -18.72 -12.22 -1.72
N LYS A 196 -19.81 -12.91 -2.07
CA LYS A 196 -19.74 -14.31 -2.55
C LYS A 196 -18.97 -14.42 -3.86
N GLU A 197 -19.17 -13.51 -4.81
CA GLU A 197 -18.40 -13.47 -6.05
C GLU A 197 -16.91 -13.30 -5.75
N LEU A 198 -16.57 -12.37 -4.86
CA LEU A 198 -15.19 -12.11 -4.45
C LEU A 198 -14.53 -13.34 -3.81
N VAL A 199 -15.24 -14.00 -2.89
CA VAL A 199 -14.75 -15.20 -2.17
C VAL A 199 -14.57 -16.39 -3.10
N ASN A 200 -15.46 -16.57 -4.07
CA ASN A 200 -15.43 -17.71 -4.99
C ASN A 200 -14.49 -17.50 -6.19
N ASN A 201 -13.88 -16.32 -6.33
CA ASN A 201 -12.94 -16.04 -7.40
C ASN A 201 -11.58 -16.71 -7.12
N SER A 202 -11.16 -17.62 -8.00
CA SER A 202 -9.91 -18.37 -7.87
C SER A 202 -8.65 -17.48 -7.85
N ASP A 203 -8.68 -16.33 -8.53
CA ASP A 203 -7.54 -15.40 -8.59
C ASP A 203 -7.26 -14.77 -7.21
N PHE A 204 -8.23 -14.80 -6.30
CA PHE A 204 -8.13 -14.24 -4.96
C PHE A 204 -7.98 -15.29 -3.86
N SER A 205 -7.94 -16.58 -4.22
CA SER A 205 -7.93 -17.71 -3.28
C SER A 205 -6.75 -17.69 -2.28
N SER A 206 -5.63 -17.08 -2.63
CA SER A 206 -4.46 -16.96 -1.75
C SER A 206 -4.48 -15.74 -0.84
N SER A 207 -5.51 -14.89 -0.91
CA SER A 207 -5.59 -13.72 -0.05
C SER A 207 -5.86 -14.10 1.41
N SER A 208 -5.16 -13.42 2.31
CA SER A 208 -5.33 -13.51 3.77
C SER A 208 -6.69 -13.00 4.25
N PHE A 209 -7.43 -12.27 3.41
CA PHE A 209 -8.72 -11.68 3.77
C PHE A 209 -9.93 -12.55 3.46
N ILE A 210 -9.81 -13.55 2.58
CA ILE A 210 -10.96 -14.35 2.11
C ILE A 210 -11.72 -15.01 3.26
N SER A 211 -11.00 -15.60 4.21
CA SER A 211 -11.62 -16.27 5.36
C SER A 211 -12.47 -15.33 6.22
N SER A 212 -12.12 -14.05 6.28
CA SER A 212 -12.89 -13.04 7.02
C SER A 212 -14.04 -12.42 6.25
N LEU A 213 -14.15 -12.69 4.95
CA LEU A 213 -15.23 -12.20 4.08
C LEU A 213 -16.33 -13.22 3.88
N LEU A 214 -16.12 -14.47 4.32
CA LEU A 214 -17.16 -15.48 4.37
C LEU A 214 -18.32 -14.95 5.22
N PRO A 215 -19.57 -14.95 4.70
CA PRO A 215 -20.72 -14.52 5.47
C PRO A 215 -20.79 -15.30 6.77
N GLN A 216 -20.88 -14.60 7.91
CA GLN A 216 -21.32 -15.22 9.15
C GLN A 216 -22.78 -15.61 8.90
N GLU A 217 -23.07 -16.91 8.75
CA GLU A 217 -24.41 -17.44 8.41
C GLU A 217 -25.54 -16.94 9.32
N GLN A 218 -25.19 -16.37 10.48
CA GLN A 218 -26.10 -15.88 11.50
C GLN A 218 -26.73 -14.51 11.20
N GLU A 219 -26.13 -13.66 10.36
CA GLU A 219 -26.69 -12.31 10.09
C GLU A 219 -27.85 -12.36 9.07
N VAL A 220 -27.78 -13.31 8.13
CA VAL A 220 -28.80 -13.50 7.07
C VAL A 220 -30.11 -14.04 7.64
N ALA A 221 -30.06 -14.89 8.67
CA ALA A 221 -31.25 -15.48 9.28
C ALA A 221 -32.04 -14.47 10.14
N VAL A 222 -31.35 -13.51 10.77
CA VAL A 222 -31.97 -12.56 11.71
C VAL A 222 -32.75 -11.48 10.97
N GLU A 223 -32.22 -10.92 9.88
CA GLU A 223 -32.93 -9.85 9.14
C GLU A 223 -34.14 -10.38 8.35
N LEU A 224 -34.03 -11.55 7.70
CA LEU A 224 -35.15 -12.18 6.98
C LEU A 224 -36.31 -12.55 7.92
N SER A 225 -36.03 -12.88 9.18
CA SER A 225 -37.07 -13.19 10.18
C SER A 225 -37.79 -11.93 10.72
N SER A 226 -37.13 -10.77 10.69
CA SER A 226 -37.67 -9.52 11.22
C SER A 226 -38.61 -8.78 10.27
N ASP A 227 -38.52 -9.07 8.96
CA ASP A 227 -39.37 -8.49 7.92
C ASP A 227 -40.73 -9.20 7.82
N THR A 228 -40.79 -10.49 8.17
CA THR A 228 -42.04 -11.26 8.24
C THR A 228 -42.96 -10.91 9.41
N THR A 229 -42.47 -10.17 10.42
CA THR A 229 -43.27 -9.79 11.61
C THR A 229 -43.96 -8.42 11.52
N LYS A 230 -43.88 -7.72 10.38
CA LYS A 230 -44.48 -6.37 10.20
C LYS A 230 -45.74 -6.34 9.33
N THR A 231 -46.34 -7.48 9.03
CA THR A 231 -47.59 -7.57 8.25
C THR A 231 -48.61 -8.46 8.95
N GLU A 232 -49.12 -8.01 10.10
CA GLU A 232 -50.42 -8.42 10.65
C GLU A 232 -51.15 -7.20 11.21
#